data_AF-A0A936BUC5-F1
#
_entry.id   AF-A0A936BUC5-F1
#
_cell.length_a   1.000
_cell.length_b   1.000
_cell.length_c   1.000
_cell.angle_alpha   90.00
_cell.angle_beta   90.00
_cell.angle_gamma   90.00
#
_symmetry.space_group_name_H-M   'P 1'
#
loop_
_entity.id
_entity.type
_entity.pdbx_description
1 polymer ?
#
loop_
_entity_poly.entity_id
_entity_poly.type
_entity_poly.pdbx_seq_one_letter_code
_entity_poly.pdbx_strand_id
1 'polypeptide(L)'
;MYSTDQFRVFTGEAPDRILSRPRRLTQEGRLRDAEAAYRELLLTHPEMPQAWMELFTLLRESGRHEDALALAVRSGAELPGDALPSILKGAALVELGRFREGLSALDDASQVAPDSGLVWHEAGYAAYRLGELSRALMALDRAFALEPHGATLLLRGRVLRQAGRYLAAEVAFEGAAQAAEFAAQREVAEREIRATRRYGAFPGSKPDALPPARRWFADQGAVPLTGMPGAPADDEALARGVLQLARDLGWRFTVLVALDAWPGWYDLASGLGIPVAAEVPADPAAVPLLAVRHPAQAAAWMELADEPGRRGRGLTLALHQPLTGPVADVAGQLEGTPRALDLALAHETGQHPESRLRDRILAPR
;
A
#
# COMPACT_ATOMS: atom_id res chain seq x y z
N MET A 1 -1.80 -15.21 -47.14
CA MET A 1 -2.62 -14.13 -47.71
C MET A 1 -3.97 -14.21 -47.01
N TYR A 2 -4.08 -13.56 -45.85
CA TYR A 2 -5.31 -13.50 -45.05
C TYR A 2 -5.83 -12.07 -45.17
N SER A 3 -7.08 -11.96 -45.64
CA SER A 3 -7.76 -10.71 -45.95
C SER A 3 -8.04 -9.92 -44.67
N THR A 4 -7.77 -8.62 -44.75
CA THR A 4 -8.04 -7.58 -43.75
C THR A 4 -9.52 -7.14 -43.73
N ASP A 5 -10.44 -7.87 -44.37
CA ASP A 5 -11.85 -7.47 -44.55
C ASP A 5 -12.80 -7.85 -43.40
N GLN A 6 -12.47 -7.51 -42.15
CA GLN A 6 -13.50 -7.50 -41.08
C GLN A 6 -13.65 -6.18 -40.33
N PHE A 7 -12.84 -5.16 -40.63
CA PHE A 7 -13.18 -3.80 -40.23
C PHE A 7 -14.04 -3.17 -41.32
N ARG A 8 -15.36 -3.29 -41.16
CA ARG A 8 -16.32 -2.49 -41.92
C ARG A 8 -15.96 -1.02 -41.72
N VAL A 9 -15.52 -0.42 -42.82
CA VAL A 9 -15.29 1.01 -43.01
C VAL A 9 -16.56 1.77 -42.63
N PHE A 10 -16.53 2.50 -41.51
CA PHE A 10 -17.49 3.57 -41.26
C PHE A 10 -16.94 4.86 -41.88
N THR A 11 -17.74 5.48 -42.74
CA THR A 11 -17.54 6.84 -43.23
C THR A 11 -17.83 7.82 -42.08
N GLY A 12 -16.79 8.18 -41.34
CA GLY A 12 -16.78 9.15 -40.25
C GLY A 12 -15.32 9.48 -39.90
N GLU A 13 -15.05 10.65 -39.33
CA GLU A 13 -13.67 11.00 -38.92
C GLU A 13 -13.08 9.92 -38.01
N ALA A 14 -11.78 9.61 -38.16
CA ALA A 14 -11.13 8.55 -37.38
C ALA A 14 -11.43 8.71 -35.88
N PRO A 15 -11.74 7.63 -35.13
CA PRO A 15 -12.10 7.69 -33.70
C PRO A 15 -11.15 8.56 -32.85
N ASP A 16 -9.85 8.58 -33.19
CA ASP A 16 -8.85 9.41 -32.52
C ASP A 16 -9.06 10.91 -32.69
N ARG A 17 -9.59 11.35 -33.84
CA ARG A 17 -9.91 12.76 -34.09
C ARG A 17 -11.15 13.17 -33.29
N ILE A 18 -12.15 12.30 -33.23
CA ILE A 18 -13.39 12.51 -32.48
C ILE A 18 -13.10 12.61 -30.96
N LEU A 19 -12.22 11.75 -30.44
CA LEU A 19 -11.83 11.74 -29.02
C LEU A 19 -10.74 12.78 -28.66
N SER A 20 -10.14 13.45 -29.65
CA SER A 20 -9.00 14.35 -29.42
C SER A 20 -9.29 15.49 -28.44
N ARG A 21 -10.46 16.13 -28.55
CA ARG A 21 -10.88 17.24 -27.69
C ARG A 21 -11.06 16.81 -26.22
N PRO A 22 -11.91 15.84 -25.88
CA PRO A 22 -12.11 15.46 -24.48
C PRO A 22 -10.84 14.85 -23.86
N ARG A 23 -10.03 14.09 -24.62
CA ARG A 23 -8.73 13.59 -24.15
C ARG A 23 -7.76 14.72 -23.81
N ARG A 24 -7.64 15.73 -24.68
CA ARG A 24 -6.81 16.91 -24.42
C ARG A 24 -7.26 17.66 -23.16
N LEU A 25 -8.56 17.87 -22.98
CA LEU A 25 -9.09 18.53 -21.77
C LEU A 25 -8.78 17.73 -20.51
N THR A 26 -8.80 16.39 -20.59
CA THR A 26 -8.40 15.50 -19.51
C THR A 26 -6.92 15.68 -19.16
N GLN A 27 -6.04 15.73 -20.18
CA GLN A 27 -4.60 15.98 -19.99
C GLN A 27 -4.30 17.37 -19.40
N GLU A 28 -5.10 18.38 -19.73
CA GLU A 28 -5.01 19.73 -19.16
C GLU A 28 -5.57 19.83 -17.72
N GLY A 29 -6.12 18.74 -17.18
CA GLY A 29 -6.74 18.70 -15.83
C GLY A 29 -8.09 19.41 -15.76
N ARG A 30 -8.67 19.80 -16.91
CA ARG A 30 -9.98 20.47 -16.99
C ARG A 30 -11.11 19.45 -16.94
N LEU A 31 -11.20 18.72 -15.84
CA LEU A 31 -12.04 17.51 -15.73
C LEU A 31 -13.52 17.75 -16.00
N ARG A 32 -14.07 18.90 -15.55
CA ARG A 32 -15.48 19.25 -15.80
C ARG A 32 -15.76 19.51 -17.29
N ASP A 33 -14.84 20.19 -17.96
CA ASP A 33 -14.96 20.47 -19.40
C ASP A 33 -14.78 19.20 -20.23
N ALA A 34 -13.86 18.32 -19.79
CA ALA A 34 -13.67 17.00 -20.40
C ALA A 34 -14.92 16.14 -20.28
N GLU A 35 -15.53 16.07 -19.08
CA GLU A 35 -16.78 15.35 -18.86
C GLU A 35 -17.90 15.89 -19.76
N ALA A 36 -18.06 17.21 -19.82
CA ALA A 36 -19.06 17.83 -20.69
C ALA A 36 -18.83 17.48 -22.17
N ALA A 37 -17.58 17.50 -22.63
CA ALA A 37 -17.22 17.12 -23.98
C ALA A 37 -17.46 15.63 -24.29
N TYR A 38 -17.18 14.72 -23.35
CA TYR A 38 -17.53 13.31 -23.52
C TYR A 38 -19.04 13.07 -23.53
N ARG A 39 -19.81 13.78 -22.68
CA ARG A 39 -21.27 13.68 -22.67
C ARG A 39 -21.88 14.20 -23.97
N GLU A 40 -21.39 15.33 -24.47
CA GLU A 40 -21.75 15.86 -25.79
C GLU A 40 -21.46 14.84 -26.89
N LEU A 41 -20.27 14.23 -26.85
CA LEU A 41 -19.87 13.22 -27.81
C LEU A 41 -20.80 11.99 -27.79
N LEU A 42 -21.19 11.51 -26.61
CA LEU A 42 -22.09 10.37 -26.45
C LEU A 42 -23.53 10.68 -26.89
N LEU A 43 -23.92 11.95 -27.04
CA LEU A 43 -25.20 12.31 -27.66
C LEU A 43 -25.17 12.16 -29.18
N THR A 44 -24.02 12.37 -29.82
CA THR A 44 -23.88 12.29 -31.29
C THR A 44 -23.37 10.94 -31.76
N HIS A 45 -22.61 10.23 -30.92
CA HIS A 45 -21.99 8.93 -31.19
C HIS A 45 -22.17 7.94 -30.03
N PRO A 46 -23.43 7.57 -29.68
CA PRO A 46 -23.71 6.65 -28.57
C PRO A 46 -23.14 5.23 -28.79
N GLU A 47 -22.89 4.86 -30.04
CA GLU A 47 -22.37 3.54 -30.44
C GLU A 47 -20.89 3.32 -30.16
N MET A 48 -20.15 4.34 -29.67
CA MET A 48 -18.70 4.29 -29.47
C MET A 48 -18.31 3.77 -28.07
N PRO A 49 -17.87 2.50 -27.91
CA PRO A 49 -17.54 1.95 -26.60
C PRO A 49 -16.39 2.69 -25.91
N GLN A 50 -15.44 3.22 -26.69
CA GLN A 50 -14.29 3.96 -26.17
C GLN A 50 -14.71 5.24 -25.42
N ALA A 51 -15.71 5.97 -25.93
CA ALA A 51 -16.19 7.19 -25.29
C ALA A 51 -16.87 6.90 -23.93
N TRP A 52 -17.61 5.80 -23.83
CA TRP A 52 -18.19 5.33 -22.57
C TRP A 52 -17.10 4.95 -21.56
N MET A 53 -16.10 4.20 -22.00
CA MET A 53 -14.99 3.76 -21.15
C MET A 53 -14.13 4.93 -20.64
N GLU A 54 -13.83 5.92 -21.48
CA GLU A 54 -13.02 7.08 -21.09
C GLU A 54 -13.80 8.02 -20.15
N LEU A 55 -15.08 8.27 -20.41
CA LEU A 55 -15.93 9.02 -19.48
C LEU A 55 -16.11 8.29 -18.15
N PHE A 56 -16.27 6.97 -18.18
CA PHE A 56 -16.34 6.15 -16.98
C PHE A 56 -15.06 6.25 -16.15
N THR A 57 -13.90 6.13 -16.80
CA THR A 57 -12.59 6.26 -16.16
C THR A 57 -12.46 7.63 -15.49
N LEU A 58 -12.83 8.70 -16.19
CA LEU A 58 -12.82 10.07 -15.65
C LEU A 58 -13.70 10.22 -14.39
N LEU A 59 -14.92 9.66 -14.41
CA LEU A 59 -15.82 9.69 -13.26
C LEU A 59 -15.29 8.86 -12.08
N ARG A 60 -14.73 7.68 -12.37
CA ARG A 60 -14.13 6.79 -11.38
C ARG A 60 -12.93 7.45 -10.69
N GLU A 61 -12.02 8.04 -11.46
CA GLU A 61 -10.85 8.76 -10.93
C GLU A 61 -11.23 10.02 -10.15
N SER A 62 -12.38 10.63 -10.48
CA SER A 62 -12.94 11.76 -9.74
C SER A 62 -13.68 11.35 -8.45
N GLY A 63 -13.73 10.06 -8.12
CA GLY A 63 -14.44 9.53 -6.95
C GLY A 63 -15.97 9.56 -7.07
N ARG A 64 -16.52 9.87 -8.27
CA ARG A 64 -17.96 9.98 -8.52
C ARG A 64 -18.53 8.62 -8.93
N HIS A 65 -18.45 7.66 -8.02
CA HIS A 65 -18.75 6.25 -8.30
C HIS A 65 -20.23 6.00 -8.58
N GLU A 66 -21.15 6.74 -7.96
CA GLU A 66 -22.58 6.67 -8.26
C GLU A 66 -22.88 7.16 -9.69
N ASP A 67 -22.22 8.24 -10.13
CA ASP A 67 -22.37 8.74 -11.50
C ASP A 67 -21.76 7.76 -12.51
N ALA A 68 -20.63 7.13 -12.17
CA ALA A 68 -20.03 6.07 -12.98
C ALA A 68 -20.96 4.86 -13.12
N LEU A 69 -21.65 4.46 -12.04
CA LEU A 69 -22.66 3.41 -12.09
C LEU A 69 -23.86 3.80 -12.95
N ALA A 70 -24.37 5.03 -12.81
CA ALA A 70 -25.47 5.53 -13.64
C ALA A 70 -25.08 5.56 -15.13
N LEU A 71 -23.84 5.95 -15.43
CA LEU A 71 -23.28 5.91 -16.79
C LEU A 71 -23.22 4.49 -17.32
N ALA A 72 -22.72 3.54 -16.53
CA ALA A 72 -22.63 2.14 -16.90
C ALA A 72 -24.01 1.53 -17.22
N VAL A 73 -25.02 1.81 -16.39
CA VAL A 73 -26.40 1.37 -16.63
C VAL A 73 -26.95 1.96 -17.93
N ARG A 74 -26.71 3.25 -18.18
CA ARG A 74 -27.15 3.91 -19.41
C ARG A 74 -26.49 3.32 -20.66
N SER A 75 -25.19 2.98 -20.59
CA SER A 75 -24.45 2.40 -21.70
C SER A 75 -25.05 1.08 -22.19
N GLY A 76 -25.73 0.32 -21.31
CA GLY A 76 -26.38 -0.94 -21.67
C GLY A 76 -27.56 -0.80 -22.64
N ALA A 77 -28.22 0.36 -22.66
CA ALA A 77 -29.27 0.64 -23.64
C ALA A 77 -28.70 0.98 -25.03
N GLU A 78 -27.52 1.59 -25.07
CA GLU A 78 -26.87 2.09 -26.29
C GLU A 78 -25.94 1.06 -26.94
N LEU A 79 -25.42 0.10 -26.15
CA LEU A 79 -24.51 -0.96 -26.58
C LEU A 79 -25.11 -2.36 -26.33
N PRO A 80 -26.22 -2.73 -27.00
CA PRO A 80 -26.85 -4.03 -26.80
C PRO A 80 -25.94 -5.17 -27.26
N GLY A 81 -25.71 -6.15 -26.38
CA GLY A 81 -24.89 -7.32 -26.67
C GLY A 81 -23.37 -7.12 -26.51
N ASP A 82 -22.92 -5.92 -26.15
CA ASP A 82 -21.54 -5.67 -25.75
C ASP A 82 -21.32 -6.07 -24.28
N ALA A 83 -20.12 -6.55 -23.94
CA ALA A 83 -19.73 -6.84 -22.56
C ALA A 83 -19.42 -5.56 -21.77
N LEU A 84 -19.03 -4.48 -22.44
CA LEU A 84 -18.55 -3.23 -21.83
C LEU A 84 -19.53 -2.69 -20.76
N PRO A 85 -20.86 -2.56 -21.00
CA PRO A 85 -21.77 -2.07 -19.97
C PRO A 85 -21.72 -2.88 -18.66
N SER A 86 -21.61 -4.20 -18.76
CA SER A 86 -21.49 -5.10 -17.61
C SER A 86 -20.14 -4.98 -16.92
N ILE A 87 -19.05 -4.77 -17.67
CA ILE A 87 -17.72 -4.45 -17.13
C ILE A 87 -17.76 -3.16 -16.31
N LEU A 88 -18.27 -2.07 -16.93
CA LEU A 88 -18.36 -0.76 -16.28
C LEU A 88 -19.23 -0.82 -15.03
N LYS A 89 -20.38 -1.52 -15.12
CA LYS A 89 -21.28 -1.70 -13.97
C LYS A 89 -20.58 -2.46 -12.85
N GLY A 90 -19.89 -3.54 -13.20
CA GLY A 90 -19.08 -4.35 -12.29
C GLY A 90 -18.04 -3.51 -11.55
N ALA A 91 -17.21 -2.78 -12.29
CA ALA A 91 -16.18 -1.91 -11.74
C ALA A 91 -16.76 -0.82 -10.83
N ALA A 92 -17.84 -0.13 -11.24
CA ALA A 92 -18.46 0.91 -10.41
C ALA A 92 -19.06 0.34 -9.12
N LEU A 93 -19.69 -0.83 -9.18
CA LEU A 93 -20.22 -1.51 -7.99
C LEU A 93 -19.11 -1.91 -7.02
N VAL A 94 -17.95 -2.32 -7.54
CA VAL A 94 -16.77 -2.63 -6.74
C VAL A 94 -16.23 -1.38 -6.03
N GLU A 95 -16.15 -0.24 -6.71
CA GLU A 95 -15.74 1.04 -6.07
C GLU A 95 -16.74 1.49 -5.01
N LEU A 96 -18.04 1.22 -5.21
CA LEU A 96 -19.10 1.46 -4.20
C LEU A 96 -19.12 0.45 -3.05
N GLY A 97 -18.17 -0.51 -3.00
CA GLY A 97 -18.12 -1.55 -1.98
C GLY A 97 -19.16 -2.66 -2.13
N ARG A 98 -19.94 -2.68 -3.21
CA ARG A 98 -20.99 -3.66 -3.52
C ARG A 98 -20.39 -4.86 -4.25
N PHE A 99 -19.39 -5.50 -3.64
CA PHE A 99 -18.54 -6.50 -4.30
C PHE A 99 -19.29 -7.69 -4.87
N ARG A 100 -20.32 -8.20 -4.18
CA ARG A 100 -21.10 -9.35 -4.66
C ARG A 100 -21.91 -9.03 -5.91
N GLU A 101 -22.50 -7.84 -5.97
CA GLU A 101 -23.25 -7.39 -7.15
C GLU A 101 -22.30 -7.06 -8.31
N GLY A 102 -21.15 -6.44 -7.99
CA GLY A 102 -20.10 -6.17 -8.96
C GLY A 102 -19.57 -7.46 -9.60
N LEU A 103 -19.28 -8.47 -8.78
CA LEU A 103 -18.82 -9.78 -9.24
C LEU A 103 -19.86 -10.48 -10.11
N SER A 104 -21.16 -10.38 -9.78
CA SER A 104 -22.23 -10.90 -10.64
C SER A 104 -22.25 -10.24 -12.02
N ALA A 105 -22.10 -8.90 -12.08
CA ALA A 105 -22.04 -8.20 -13.37
C ALA A 105 -20.78 -8.56 -14.18
N LEU A 106 -19.66 -8.81 -13.49
CA LEU A 106 -18.41 -9.24 -14.13
C LEU A 106 -18.47 -10.70 -14.60
N ASP A 107 -19.20 -11.57 -13.90
CA ASP A 107 -19.47 -12.93 -14.35
C ASP A 107 -20.29 -12.90 -15.66
N ASP A 108 -21.33 -12.08 -15.73
CA ASP A 108 -22.10 -11.88 -16.96
C ASP A 108 -21.22 -11.35 -18.10
N ALA A 109 -20.38 -10.34 -17.81
CA ALA A 109 -19.42 -9.81 -18.78
C ALA A 109 -18.43 -10.87 -19.28
N SER A 110 -17.99 -11.78 -18.40
CA SER A 110 -17.04 -12.84 -18.74
C SER A 110 -17.62 -13.91 -19.66
N GLN A 111 -18.95 -14.08 -19.69
CA GLN A 111 -19.62 -14.97 -20.64
C GLN A 111 -19.67 -14.37 -22.05
N VAL A 112 -19.79 -13.03 -22.14
CA VAL A 112 -19.86 -12.32 -23.42
C VAL A 112 -18.46 -12.05 -23.98
N ALA A 113 -17.50 -11.68 -23.14
CA ALA A 113 -16.12 -11.37 -23.51
C ALA A 113 -15.11 -12.20 -22.67
N PRO A 114 -15.01 -13.52 -22.91
CA PRO A 114 -14.16 -14.42 -22.12
C PRO A 114 -12.65 -14.14 -22.28
N ASP A 115 -12.26 -13.37 -23.29
CA ASP A 115 -10.87 -13.03 -23.63
C ASP A 115 -10.48 -11.60 -23.21
N SER A 116 -11.36 -10.89 -22.50
CA SER A 116 -11.04 -9.56 -21.95
C SER A 116 -10.26 -9.68 -20.64
N GLY A 117 -8.97 -9.31 -20.64
CA GLY A 117 -8.13 -9.30 -19.44
C GLY A 117 -8.69 -8.41 -18.33
N LEU A 118 -9.29 -7.27 -18.71
CA LEU A 118 -9.93 -6.32 -17.79
C LEU A 118 -11.09 -6.95 -16.99
N VAL A 119 -11.96 -7.75 -17.63
CA VAL A 119 -13.07 -8.43 -16.94
C VAL A 119 -12.52 -9.29 -15.81
N TRP A 120 -11.51 -10.10 -16.11
CA TRP A 120 -10.92 -11.04 -15.17
C TRP A 120 -10.13 -10.34 -14.06
N HIS A 121 -9.50 -9.20 -14.37
CA HIS A 121 -8.84 -8.36 -13.37
C HIS A 121 -9.85 -7.84 -12.34
N GLU A 122 -10.92 -7.20 -12.82
CA GLU A 122 -11.96 -6.64 -11.97
C GLU A 122 -12.69 -7.73 -11.18
N ALA A 123 -12.95 -8.90 -11.79
CA ALA A 123 -13.55 -10.05 -11.12
C ALA A 123 -12.64 -10.60 -10.01
N GLY A 124 -11.33 -10.64 -10.28
CA GLY A 124 -10.32 -11.03 -9.31
C GLY A 124 -10.27 -10.06 -8.12
N TYR A 125 -10.36 -8.76 -8.37
CA TYR A 125 -10.43 -7.74 -7.33
C TYR A 125 -11.70 -7.87 -6.49
N ALA A 126 -12.87 -8.00 -7.12
CA ALA A 126 -14.14 -8.19 -6.42
C ALA A 126 -14.13 -9.46 -5.53
N ALA A 127 -13.64 -10.59 -6.06
CA ALA A 127 -13.50 -11.83 -5.32
C ALA A 127 -12.52 -11.69 -4.14
N TYR A 128 -11.40 -10.98 -4.32
CA TYR A 128 -10.46 -10.68 -3.25
C TYR A 128 -11.11 -9.91 -2.11
N ARG A 129 -11.91 -8.88 -2.43
CA ARG A 129 -12.64 -8.08 -1.43
C ARG A 129 -13.72 -8.87 -0.68
N LEU A 130 -14.24 -9.93 -1.29
CA LEU A 130 -15.16 -10.89 -0.65
C LEU A 130 -14.44 -11.96 0.20
N GLY A 131 -13.10 -12.01 0.19
CA GLY A 131 -12.31 -13.05 0.84
C GLY A 131 -12.26 -14.38 0.08
N GLU A 132 -12.77 -14.42 -1.16
CA GLU A 132 -12.76 -15.59 -2.03
C GLU A 132 -11.38 -15.77 -2.71
N LEU A 133 -10.34 -15.97 -1.89
CA LEU A 133 -8.94 -15.91 -2.35
C LEU A 133 -8.63 -16.86 -3.51
N SER A 134 -9.18 -18.08 -3.51
CA SER A 134 -8.96 -19.04 -4.59
C SER A 134 -9.55 -18.56 -5.92
N ARG A 135 -10.77 -18.02 -5.89
CA ARG A 135 -11.42 -17.47 -7.08
C ARG A 135 -10.68 -16.24 -7.59
N ALA A 136 -10.25 -15.38 -6.66
CA ALA A 136 -9.45 -14.20 -6.99
C ALA A 136 -8.17 -14.59 -7.73
N LEU A 137 -7.42 -15.60 -7.24
CA LEU A 137 -6.20 -16.07 -7.92
C LEU A 137 -6.50 -16.64 -9.32
N MET A 138 -7.54 -17.46 -9.47
CA MET A 138 -7.92 -18.01 -10.78
C MET A 138 -8.26 -16.90 -11.79
N ALA A 139 -9.03 -15.89 -11.36
CA ALA A 139 -9.37 -14.76 -12.22
C ALA A 139 -8.13 -13.92 -12.58
N LEU A 140 -7.25 -13.64 -11.61
CA LEU A 140 -6.03 -12.86 -11.86
C LEU A 140 -5.01 -13.61 -12.73
N ASP A 141 -4.89 -14.93 -12.57
CA ASP A 141 -4.05 -15.76 -13.44
C ASP A 141 -4.56 -15.71 -14.89
N ARG A 142 -5.89 -15.74 -15.08
CA ARG A 142 -6.51 -15.60 -16.41
C ARG A 142 -6.35 -14.18 -16.98
N ALA A 143 -6.56 -13.15 -16.16
CA ALA A 143 -6.34 -11.76 -16.55
C ALA A 143 -4.92 -11.54 -17.06
N PHE A 144 -3.93 -12.04 -16.32
CA PHE A 144 -2.52 -11.93 -16.67
C PHE A 144 -2.14 -12.73 -17.93
N ALA A 145 -2.76 -13.90 -18.15
CA ALA A 145 -2.53 -14.70 -19.35
C ALA A 145 -3.06 -14.04 -20.63
N LEU A 146 -4.16 -13.28 -20.52
CA LEU A 146 -4.76 -12.53 -21.63
C LEU A 146 -4.01 -11.22 -21.88
N GLU A 147 -3.78 -10.45 -20.82
CA GLU A 147 -3.13 -9.14 -20.87
C GLU A 147 -2.13 -9.01 -19.71
N PRO A 148 -0.83 -9.23 -19.95
CA PRO A 148 0.20 -9.04 -18.93
C PRO A 148 0.27 -7.59 -18.49
N HIS A 149 -0.09 -7.30 -17.24
CA HIS A 149 -0.05 -5.96 -16.70
C HIS A 149 0.40 -5.93 -15.23
N GLY A 150 1.20 -4.92 -14.87
CA GLY A 150 1.81 -4.80 -13.53
C GLY A 150 0.78 -4.68 -12.40
N ALA A 151 -0.34 -3.99 -12.63
CA ALA A 151 -1.39 -3.88 -11.61
C ALA A 151 -2.05 -5.23 -11.27
N THR A 152 -2.21 -6.12 -12.26
CA THR A 152 -2.71 -7.49 -12.04
C THR A 152 -1.74 -8.28 -11.16
N LEU A 153 -0.44 -8.16 -11.40
CA LEU A 153 0.59 -8.81 -10.58
C LEU A 153 0.64 -8.27 -9.15
N LEU A 154 0.50 -6.95 -8.96
CA LEU A 154 0.39 -6.34 -7.62
C LEU A 154 -0.80 -6.92 -6.84
N LEU A 155 -1.98 -6.95 -7.46
CA LEU A 155 -3.18 -7.48 -6.82
C LEU A 155 -3.03 -8.97 -6.50
N ARG A 156 -2.48 -9.75 -7.44
CA ARG A 156 -2.16 -11.17 -7.24
C ARG A 156 -1.21 -11.38 -6.06
N GLY A 157 -0.17 -10.58 -5.95
CA GLY A 157 0.77 -10.61 -4.82
C GLY A 157 0.07 -10.37 -3.48
N ARG A 158 -0.86 -9.42 -3.41
CA ARG A 158 -1.67 -9.16 -2.21
C ARG A 158 -2.55 -10.34 -1.82
N VAL A 159 -3.23 -10.94 -2.79
CA VAL A 159 -4.07 -12.13 -2.56
C VAL A 159 -3.22 -13.30 -2.04
N LEU A 160 -2.04 -13.53 -2.63
CA LEU A 160 -1.12 -14.57 -2.19
C LEU A 160 -0.57 -14.31 -0.79
N ARG A 161 -0.24 -13.06 -0.46
CA ARG A 161 0.19 -12.65 0.89
C ARG A 161 -0.91 -12.90 1.92
N GLN A 162 -2.16 -12.53 1.62
CA GLN A 162 -3.30 -12.82 2.50
C GLN A 162 -3.54 -14.33 2.66
N ALA A 163 -3.29 -15.11 1.62
CA ALA A 163 -3.35 -16.57 1.67
C ALA A 163 -2.19 -17.21 2.46
N GLY A 164 -1.18 -16.44 2.89
CA GLY A 164 0.04 -16.94 3.56
C GLY A 164 1.06 -17.57 2.60
N ARG A 165 0.92 -17.36 1.29
CA ARG A 165 1.81 -17.89 0.24
C ARG A 165 2.91 -16.88 -0.09
N TYR A 166 3.79 -16.60 0.88
CA TYR A 166 4.72 -15.47 0.82
C TYR A 166 5.73 -15.53 -0.33
N LEU A 167 6.34 -16.69 -0.59
CA LEU A 167 7.28 -16.83 -1.72
C LEU A 167 6.61 -16.54 -3.07
N ALA A 168 5.38 -17.04 -3.26
CA ALA A 168 4.63 -16.79 -4.49
C ALA A 168 4.17 -15.32 -4.59
N ALA A 169 3.85 -14.70 -3.45
CA ALA A 169 3.50 -13.29 -3.37
C ALA A 169 4.68 -12.40 -3.79
N GLU A 170 5.87 -12.70 -3.25
CA GLU A 170 7.11 -11.98 -3.57
C GLU A 170 7.41 -12.04 -5.07
N VAL A 171 7.36 -13.22 -5.69
CA VAL A 171 7.55 -13.39 -7.14
C VAL A 171 6.55 -12.54 -7.95
N ALA A 172 5.29 -12.45 -7.50
CA ALA A 172 4.30 -11.61 -8.17
C ALA A 172 4.67 -10.12 -8.06
N PHE A 173 5.11 -9.66 -6.89
CA PHE A 173 5.55 -8.28 -6.71
C PHE A 173 6.85 -7.96 -7.46
N GLU A 174 7.80 -8.89 -7.56
CA GLU A 174 9.00 -8.75 -8.38
C GLU A 174 8.64 -8.60 -9.87
N GLY A 175 7.72 -9.43 -10.36
CA GLY A 175 7.19 -9.28 -11.71
C GLY A 175 6.52 -7.93 -11.94
N ALA A 176 5.78 -7.41 -10.94
CA ALA A 176 5.19 -6.08 -11.01
C ALA A 176 6.25 -4.96 -11.03
N ALA A 177 7.32 -5.09 -10.23
CA ALA A 177 8.44 -4.14 -10.20
C ALA A 177 9.22 -4.12 -11.54
N GLN A 178 9.34 -5.28 -12.19
CA GLN A 178 9.96 -5.41 -13.50
C GLN A 178 9.09 -4.84 -14.62
N ALA A 179 7.77 -5.04 -14.55
CA ALA A 179 6.80 -4.49 -15.50
C ALA A 179 6.53 -3.00 -15.31
N ALA A 180 7.01 -2.39 -14.22
CA ALA A 180 6.78 -0.98 -13.91
C ALA A 180 7.45 -0.06 -14.94
N GLU A 181 6.63 0.78 -15.58
CA GLU A 181 7.07 1.80 -16.55
C GLU A 181 7.57 3.06 -15.84
N PHE A 182 7.04 3.33 -14.65
CA PHE A 182 7.39 4.52 -13.86
C PHE A 182 8.07 4.14 -12.53
N ALA A 183 9.00 4.99 -12.07
CA ALA A 183 9.70 4.78 -10.81
C ALA A 183 8.74 4.64 -9.62
N ALA A 184 7.65 5.41 -9.59
CA ALA A 184 6.64 5.33 -8.54
C ALA A 184 5.94 3.95 -8.48
N GLN A 185 5.66 3.33 -9.64
CA GLN A 185 5.08 1.98 -9.69
C GLN A 185 6.06 0.93 -9.16
N ARG A 186 7.34 1.05 -9.54
CA ARG A 186 8.41 0.17 -9.05
C ARG A 186 8.55 0.29 -7.53
N GLU A 187 8.54 1.51 -7.00
CA GLU A 187 8.65 1.75 -5.57
C GLU A 187 7.46 1.15 -4.79
N VAL A 188 6.24 1.23 -5.33
CA VAL A 188 5.07 0.55 -4.76
C VAL A 188 5.30 -0.96 -4.67
N ALA A 189 5.75 -1.59 -5.76
CA ALA A 189 6.02 -3.02 -5.79
C ALA A 189 7.14 -3.42 -4.82
N GLU A 190 8.24 -2.66 -4.78
CA GLU A 190 9.35 -2.90 -3.84
C GLU A 190 8.92 -2.77 -2.38
N ARG A 191 8.04 -1.82 -2.05
CA ARG A 191 7.46 -1.72 -0.69
C ARG A 191 6.67 -2.99 -0.33
N GLU A 192 5.87 -3.52 -1.24
CA GLU A 192 5.12 -4.76 -1.03
C GLU A 192 6.04 -5.99 -0.92
N ILE A 193 7.16 -6.04 -1.65
CA ILE A 193 8.19 -7.08 -1.49
C ILE A 193 8.74 -7.05 -0.06
N ARG A 194 9.17 -5.88 0.41
CA ARG A 194 9.74 -5.74 1.77
C ARG A 194 8.72 -6.14 2.84
N ALA A 195 7.47 -5.71 2.71
CA ALA A 195 6.40 -6.12 3.62
C ALA A 195 6.18 -7.64 3.57
N THR A 196 6.12 -8.24 2.38
CA THR A 196 5.92 -9.68 2.19
C THR A 196 7.02 -10.51 2.82
N ARG A 197 8.29 -10.09 2.67
CA ARG A 197 9.43 -10.73 3.32
C ARG A 197 9.30 -10.71 4.84
N ARG A 198 8.90 -9.56 5.43
CA ARG A 198 8.65 -9.46 6.87
C ARG A 198 7.49 -10.34 7.34
N TYR A 199 6.42 -10.46 6.55
CA TYR A 199 5.37 -11.43 6.83
C TYR A 199 5.89 -12.88 6.76
N GLY A 200 6.76 -13.17 5.77
CA GLY A 200 7.41 -14.47 5.61
C GLY A 200 8.37 -14.86 6.72
N ALA A 201 8.85 -13.90 7.53
CA ALA A 201 9.66 -14.15 8.71
C ALA A 201 8.92 -14.94 9.81
N PHE A 202 7.59 -14.99 9.76
CA PHE A 202 6.75 -15.69 10.72
C PHE A 202 6.03 -16.89 10.06
N PRO A 203 6.63 -18.09 10.06
CA PRO A 203 6.13 -19.22 9.28
C PRO A 203 4.72 -19.67 9.68
N GLY A 204 3.93 -20.07 8.68
CA GLY A 204 2.65 -20.76 8.90
C GLY A 204 1.49 -19.89 9.39
N SER A 205 1.70 -18.59 9.62
CA SER A 205 0.66 -17.66 10.05
C SER A 205 0.18 -16.83 8.88
N LYS A 206 -1.14 -16.67 8.70
CA LYS A 206 -1.69 -15.67 7.77
C LYS A 206 -1.59 -14.27 8.39
N PRO A 207 -1.61 -13.18 7.59
CA PRO A 207 -1.56 -11.81 8.12
C PRO A 207 -2.56 -11.54 9.24
N ASP A 208 -3.81 -12.00 9.09
CA ASP A 208 -4.88 -11.77 10.08
C ASP A 208 -4.74 -12.65 11.34
N ALA A 209 -3.91 -13.69 11.30
CA ALA A 209 -3.64 -14.57 12.43
C ALA A 209 -2.41 -14.12 13.24
N LEU A 210 -1.65 -13.13 12.76
CA LEU A 210 -0.47 -12.65 13.47
C LEU A 210 -0.85 -11.83 14.71
N PRO A 211 -0.14 -11.99 15.84
CA PRO A 211 -0.26 -11.08 16.97
C PRO A 211 0.03 -9.63 16.57
N PRO A 212 -0.58 -8.64 17.25
CA PRO A 212 -0.45 -7.21 16.89
C PRO A 212 1.00 -6.74 16.70
N ALA A 213 1.93 -7.14 17.57
CA ALA A 213 3.34 -6.75 17.49
C ALA A 213 4.04 -7.29 16.22
N ARG A 214 3.79 -8.56 15.85
CA ARG A 214 4.36 -9.15 14.63
C ARG A 214 3.76 -8.53 13.38
N ARG A 215 2.46 -8.29 13.39
CA ARG A 215 1.77 -7.60 12.29
C ARG A 215 2.29 -6.17 12.13
N TRP A 216 2.50 -5.46 13.23
CA TRP A 216 3.11 -4.11 13.24
C TRP A 216 4.48 -4.11 12.57
N PHE A 217 5.37 -5.04 12.97
CA PHE A 217 6.65 -5.20 12.31
C PHE A 217 6.48 -5.53 10.82
N ALA A 218 5.59 -6.45 10.47
CA ALA A 218 5.38 -6.86 9.08
C ALA A 218 4.91 -5.70 8.19
N ASP A 219 3.97 -4.89 8.66
CA ASP A 219 3.43 -3.75 7.93
C ASP A 219 4.44 -2.59 7.86
N GLN A 220 5.03 -2.21 8.99
CA GLN A 220 5.81 -0.96 9.10
C GLN A 220 7.33 -1.15 9.01
N GLY A 221 7.83 -2.34 9.35
CA GLY A 221 9.26 -2.62 9.54
C GLY A 221 9.84 -2.05 10.83
N ALA A 222 9.01 -1.47 11.70
CA ALA A 222 9.42 -0.95 13.00
C ALA A 222 9.55 -2.08 14.03
N VAL A 223 10.56 -1.99 14.90
CA VAL A 223 10.90 -2.99 15.89
C VAL A 223 9.97 -2.84 17.11
N PRO A 224 9.05 -3.79 17.40
CA PRO A 224 8.23 -3.75 18.59
C PRO A 224 9.02 -4.24 19.83
N LEU A 225 8.93 -3.52 20.94
CA LEU A 225 9.51 -3.95 22.23
C LEU A 225 8.56 -4.82 23.06
N THR A 226 7.27 -4.77 22.76
CA THR A 226 6.22 -5.50 23.48
C THR A 226 5.49 -6.46 22.55
N GLY A 227 5.00 -7.58 23.08
CA GLY A 227 4.38 -8.63 22.27
C GLY A 227 3.86 -9.82 23.07
N MET A 228 4.50 -10.09 24.22
CA MET A 228 4.13 -11.18 25.11
C MET A 228 2.79 -10.91 25.81
N PRO A 229 1.92 -11.93 25.95
CA PRO A 229 0.79 -11.86 26.87
C PRO A 229 1.30 -11.59 28.30
N GLY A 230 0.70 -10.62 28.99
CA GLY A 230 1.10 -10.30 30.36
C GLY A 230 0.72 -8.87 30.76
N ALA A 231 1.18 -8.46 31.94
CA ALA A 231 1.01 -7.08 32.41
C ALA A 231 1.76 -6.10 31.49
N PRO A 232 1.16 -4.95 31.16
CA PRO A 232 1.83 -3.93 30.34
C PRO A 232 3.14 -3.49 30.97
N ALA A 233 4.15 -3.29 30.13
CA ALA A 233 5.40 -2.68 30.55
C ALA A 233 5.19 -1.19 30.84
N ASP A 234 5.73 -0.70 31.95
CA ASP A 234 5.80 0.74 32.23
C ASP A 234 6.94 1.42 31.44
N ASP A 235 6.95 2.75 31.45
CA ASP A 235 7.94 3.57 30.72
C ASP A 235 9.39 3.19 31.07
N GLU A 236 9.66 2.91 32.34
CA GLU A 236 10.98 2.54 32.82
C GLU A 236 11.41 1.16 32.31
N ALA A 237 10.50 0.18 32.32
CA ALA A 237 10.73 -1.14 31.79
C ALA A 237 10.99 -1.08 30.27
N LEU A 238 10.22 -0.26 29.54
CA LEU A 238 10.43 -0.02 28.11
C LEU A 238 11.82 0.60 27.85
N ALA A 239 12.21 1.64 28.60
CA ALA A 239 13.53 2.26 28.49
C ALA A 239 14.67 1.28 28.80
N ARG A 240 14.54 0.46 29.86
CA ARG A 240 15.49 -0.62 30.16
C ARG A 240 15.54 -1.66 29.03
N GLY A 241 14.41 -1.97 28.43
CA GLY A 241 14.31 -2.86 27.27
C GLY A 241 15.09 -2.33 26.06
N VAL A 242 14.96 -1.04 25.74
CA VAL A 242 15.76 -0.38 24.69
C VAL A 242 17.24 -0.45 25.00
N LEU A 243 17.63 -0.15 26.24
CA LEU A 243 19.04 -0.21 26.65
C LEU A 243 19.62 -1.61 26.46
N GLN A 244 18.87 -2.64 26.84
CA GLN A 244 19.27 -4.02 26.65
C GLN A 244 19.38 -4.37 25.15
N LEU A 245 18.36 -4.03 24.37
CA LEU A 245 18.33 -4.27 22.93
C LEU A 245 19.50 -3.58 22.20
N ALA A 246 19.81 -2.33 22.57
CA ALA A 246 20.94 -1.60 22.02
C ALA A 246 22.27 -2.30 22.32
N ARG A 247 22.43 -2.88 23.51
CA ARG A 247 23.64 -3.67 23.86
C ARG A 247 23.70 -4.95 23.05
N ASP A 248 22.60 -5.69 22.96
CA ASP A 248 22.54 -6.99 22.27
C ASP A 248 22.80 -6.86 20.76
N LEU A 249 22.29 -5.78 20.15
CA LEU A 249 22.47 -5.48 18.73
C LEU A 249 23.69 -4.58 18.43
N GLY A 250 24.45 -4.20 19.47
CA GLY A 250 25.66 -3.38 19.33
C GLY A 250 25.40 -1.95 18.86
N TRP A 251 24.20 -1.41 19.07
CA TRP A 251 23.87 -0.03 18.74
C TRP A 251 24.60 0.94 19.68
N ARG A 252 25.20 1.97 19.09
CA ARG A 252 25.92 3.06 19.73
C ARG A 252 25.48 4.40 19.18
N PHE A 253 25.11 5.28 20.09
CA PHE A 253 24.68 6.63 19.76
C PHE A 253 25.73 7.62 20.20
N THR A 254 25.66 8.85 19.68
CA THR A 254 26.50 9.96 20.16
C THR A 254 25.74 10.91 21.06
N VAL A 255 24.41 10.88 21.00
CA VAL A 255 23.53 11.80 21.72
C VAL A 255 22.13 11.21 21.83
N LEU A 256 21.44 11.47 22.94
CA LEU A 256 20.00 11.30 23.08
C LEU A 256 19.32 12.66 22.97
N VAL A 257 18.32 12.77 22.11
CA VAL A 257 17.48 13.98 21.98
C VAL A 257 16.10 13.64 22.54
N ALA A 258 15.80 14.17 23.72
CA ALA A 258 14.53 13.95 24.39
C ALA A 258 13.49 14.95 23.89
N LEU A 259 12.40 14.46 23.30
CA LEU A 259 11.33 15.29 22.73
C LEU A 259 10.21 15.59 23.73
N ASP A 260 10.33 15.08 24.96
CA ASP A 260 9.47 15.42 26.09
C ASP A 260 10.28 15.53 27.38
N ALA A 261 9.64 16.02 28.45
CA ALA A 261 10.29 16.33 29.72
C ALA A 261 10.38 15.13 30.69
N TRP A 262 10.32 13.89 30.21
CA TRP A 262 10.39 12.73 31.10
C TRP A 262 11.79 12.52 31.70
N PRO A 263 11.94 12.44 33.04
CA PRO A 263 13.25 12.27 33.66
C PRO A 263 13.96 10.95 33.31
N GLY A 264 13.23 9.89 32.98
CA GLY A 264 13.83 8.59 32.65
C GLY A 264 14.74 8.59 31.41
N TRP A 265 14.69 9.64 30.57
CA TRP A 265 15.65 9.81 29.48
C TRP A 265 17.09 9.98 29.95
N TYR A 266 17.30 10.60 31.13
CA TYR A 266 18.64 10.75 31.70
C TYR A 266 19.22 9.41 32.14
N ASP A 267 18.38 8.51 32.69
CA ASP A 267 18.79 7.16 33.06
C ASP A 267 19.15 6.32 31.83
N LEU A 268 18.32 6.41 30.77
CA LEU A 268 18.62 5.75 29.50
C LEU A 268 19.92 6.26 28.87
N ALA A 269 20.10 7.58 28.80
CA ALA A 269 21.31 8.21 28.26
C ALA A 269 22.56 7.84 29.06
N SER A 270 22.45 7.83 30.40
CA SER A 270 23.52 7.37 31.29
C SER A 270 23.88 5.91 31.02
N GLY A 271 22.87 5.04 30.89
CA GLY A 271 23.07 3.61 30.58
C GLY A 271 23.71 3.34 29.22
N LEU A 272 23.47 4.22 28.25
CA LEU A 272 24.09 4.21 26.92
C LEU A 272 25.46 4.90 26.89
N GLY A 273 25.82 5.67 27.92
CA GLY A 273 27.07 6.42 28.01
C GLY A 273 27.12 7.64 27.08
N ILE A 274 25.98 8.30 26.86
CA ILE A 274 25.83 9.43 25.92
C ILE A 274 25.20 10.66 26.60
N PRO A 275 25.48 11.88 26.14
CA PRO A 275 24.82 13.08 26.64
C PRO A 275 23.37 13.19 26.15
N VAL A 276 22.55 13.95 26.89
CA VAL A 276 21.21 14.40 26.46
C VAL A 276 21.33 15.79 25.86
N ALA A 277 20.72 16.02 24.70
CA ALA A 277 20.65 17.32 24.04
C ALA A 277 19.20 17.78 23.84
N ALA A 278 19.01 19.10 23.78
CA ALA A 278 17.71 19.72 23.54
C ALA A 278 17.31 19.70 22.05
N GLU A 279 18.29 19.67 21.15
CA GLU A 279 18.09 19.73 19.70
C GLU A 279 18.94 18.67 19.00
N VAL A 280 18.52 18.29 17.78
CA VAL A 280 19.27 17.35 16.96
C VAL A 280 20.55 18.02 16.47
N PRO A 281 21.74 17.45 16.73
CA PRO A 281 22.98 18.09 16.33
C PRO A 281 23.05 18.33 14.81
N ALA A 282 23.58 19.49 14.44
CA ALA A 282 23.88 19.83 13.05
C ALA A 282 25.07 19.01 12.50
N ASP A 283 25.90 18.44 13.38
CA ASP A 283 27.05 17.62 12.98
C ASP A 283 26.59 16.40 12.16
N PRO A 284 27.01 16.27 10.89
CA PRO A 284 26.66 15.13 10.07
C PRO A 284 27.21 13.81 10.62
N ALA A 285 28.27 13.83 11.44
CA ALA A 285 28.84 12.63 12.07
C ALA A 285 28.00 12.11 13.24
N ALA A 286 27.09 12.90 13.80
CA ALA A 286 26.26 12.51 14.93
C ALA A 286 25.36 11.31 14.59
N VAL A 287 25.23 10.40 15.55
CA VAL A 287 24.31 9.26 15.53
C VAL A 287 23.26 9.49 16.62
N PRO A 288 22.19 10.26 16.33
CA PRO A 288 21.20 10.63 17.34
C PRO A 288 20.24 9.49 17.66
N LEU A 289 19.87 9.38 18.93
CA LEU A 289 18.68 8.66 19.39
C LEU A 289 17.60 9.70 19.70
N LEU A 290 16.61 9.86 18.81
CA LEU A 290 15.46 10.73 19.06
C LEU A 290 14.43 9.95 19.87
N ALA A 291 14.05 10.44 21.05
CA ALA A 291 13.24 9.69 21.98
C ALA A 291 12.03 10.49 22.46
N VAL A 292 10.86 9.86 22.47
CA VAL A 292 9.60 10.43 22.98
C VAL A 292 8.79 9.35 23.68
N ARG A 293 8.01 9.71 24.71
CA ARG A 293 7.10 8.76 25.35
C ARG A 293 5.81 8.63 24.57
N HIS A 294 5.16 9.76 24.31
CA HIS A 294 3.86 9.83 23.64
C HIS A 294 3.94 10.75 22.41
N PRO A 295 4.22 10.20 21.22
CA PRO A 295 4.36 10.97 19.98
C PRO A 295 3.17 11.89 19.67
N ALA A 296 1.95 11.42 19.96
CA ALA A 296 0.72 12.18 19.71
C ALA A 296 0.64 13.50 20.50
N GLN A 297 1.41 13.64 21.58
CA GLN A 297 1.44 14.80 22.45
C GLN A 297 2.63 15.73 22.15
N ALA A 298 3.51 15.35 21.22
CA ALA A 298 4.76 16.05 20.94
C ALA A 298 4.77 16.59 19.50
N ALA A 299 4.57 17.90 19.32
CA ALA A 299 4.58 18.52 17.99
C ALA A 299 5.90 18.28 17.24
N ALA A 300 7.04 18.31 17.96
CA ALA A 300 8.37 18.05 17.41
C ALA A 300 8.51 16.64 16.81
N TRP A 301 7.71 15.66 17.25
CA TRP A 301 7.73 14.32 16.67
C TRP A 301 7.35 14.34 15.19
N MET A 302 6.32 15.09 14.82
CA MET A 302 5.83 15.15 13.44
C MET A 302 6.91 15.66 12.47
N GLU A 303 7.78 16.54 12.94
CA GLU A 303 8.84 17.15 12.13
C GLU A 303 10.12 16.30 12.08
N LEU A 304 10.46 15.66 13.20
CA LEU A 304 11.76 15.01 13.41
C LEU A 304 11.73 13.48 13.31
N ALA A 305 10.57 12.83 13.34
CA ALA A 305 10.46 11.36 13.36
C ALA A 305 11.17 10.67 12.18
N ASP A 306 11.17 11.29 11.00
CA ASP A 306 11.84 10.73 9.82
C ASP A 306 13.28 11.24 9.64
N GLU A 307 13.80 12.07 10.55
CA GLU A 307 15.11 12.66 10.39
C GLU A 307 16.25 11.63 10.39
N PRO A 308 16.34 10.67 11.32
CA PRO A 308 17.32 9.59 11.23
C PRO A 308 17.14 8.79 9.94
N GLY A 309 15.87 8.66 9.53
CA GLY A 309 15.35 8.18 8.25
C GLY A 309 16.02 8.80 7.02
N ARG A 310 16.13 10.12 7.01
CA ARG A 310 16.72 10.89 5.92
C ARG A 310 18.25 10.96 5.98
N ARG A 311 18.84 11.00 7.18
CA ARG A 311 20.29 11.10 7.39
C ARG A 311 21.05 9.79 7.18
N GLY A 312 20.34 8.65 7.10
CA GLY A 312 20.97 7.32 7.02
C GLY A 312 21.61 6.86 8.33
N ARG A 313 21.38 7.57 9.45
CA ARG A 313 22.08 7.36 10.72
C ARG A 313 21.22 7.79 11.91
N GLY A 314 21.44 7.12 13.03
CA GLY A 314 20.61 7.27 14.23
C GLY A 314 19.30 6.50 14.14
N LEU A 315 18.44 6.67 15.16
CA LEU A 315 17.12 6.05 15.20
C LEU A 315 16.10 6.89 15.97
N THR A 316 14.83 6.59 15.74
CA THR A 316 13.70 7.13 16.50
C THR A 316 13.07 6.08 17.41
N LEU A 317 12.77 6.49 18.63
CA LEU A 317 12.18 5.69 19.70
C LEU A 317 10.91 6.36 20.21
N ALA A 318 9.80 5.61 20.20
CA ALA A 318 8.57 5.97 20.89
C ALA A 318 8.25 4.93 21.96
N LEU A 319 8.08 5.32 23.24
CA LEU A 319 7.68 4.34 24.27
C LEU A 319 6.23 3.92 24.13
N HIS A 320 5.34 4.80 23.67
CA HIS A 320 3.93 4.50 23.39
C HIS A 320 3.61 4.92 21.98
N GLN A 321 3.62 3.94 21.06
CA GLN A 321 3.42 4.20 19.65
C GLN A 321 1.93 4.19 19.32
N PRO A 322 1.35 5.31 18.83
CA PRO A 322 -0.02 5.31 18.34
C PRO A 322 -0.13 4.45 17.08
N LEU A 323 -1.30 3.84 16.89
CA LEU A 323 -1.60 3.03 15.69
C LEU A 323 -1.66 3.87 14.41
N THR A 324 -1.79 5.19 14.54
CA THR A 324 -1.86 6.16 13.44
C THR A 324 -0.83 7.27 13.64
N GLY A 325 -0.19 7.70 12.56
CA GLY A 325 0.80 8.78 12.56
C GLY A 325 2.20 8.31 12.17
N PRO A 326 3.23 9.16 12.31
CA PRO A 326 4.60 8.78 12.00
C PRO A 326 5.07 7.62 12.88
N VAL A 327 5.67 6.63 12.23
CA VAL A 327 6.09 5.38 12.84
C VAL A 327 7.54 5.53 13.32
N ALA A 328 7.77 5.26 14.61
CA ALA A 328 9.12 5.15 15.16
C ALA A 328 9.87 3.95 14.56
N ASP A 329 11.20 4.00 14.56
CA ASP A 329 12.02 2.85 14.16
C ASP A 329 11.96 1.74 15.22
N VAL A 330 11.91 2.12 16.50
CA VAL A 330 11.64 1.25 17.64
C VAL A 330 10.35 1.72 18.33
N ALA A 331 9.35 0.86 18.38
CA ALA A 331 8.07 1.10 19.02
C ALA A 331 7.98 0.32 20.32
N GLY A 332 7.72 1.01 21.44
CA GLY A 332 7.58 0.40 22.75
C GLY A 332 6.27 -0.39 22.88
N GLN A 333 5.32 0.20 23.58
CA GLN A 333 3.96 -0.29 23.70
C GLN A 333 3.09 0.27 22.57
N LEU A 334 2.39 -0.60 21.85
CA LEU A 334 1.41 -0.19 20.84
C LEU A 334 0.11 0.20 21.55
N GLU A 335 -0.33 1.45 21.36
CA GLU A 335 -1.57 1.94 21.96
C GLU A 335 -2.78 1.07 21.54
N GLY A 336 -3.68 0.79 22.48
CA GLY A 336 -4.83 -0.10 22.27
C GLY A 336 -4.53 -1.59 22.42
N THR A 337 -3.27 -1.99 22.51
CA THR A 337 -2.87 -3.38 22.80
C THR A 337 -1.74 -3.46 23.83
N PRO A 338 -1.97 -3.01 25.08
CA PRO A 338 -0.98 -3.08 26.16
C PRO A 338 -0.47 -4.51 26.38
N ARG A 339 0.86 -4.70 26.39
CA ARG A 339 1.50 -6.02 26.50
C ARG A 339 2.82 -5.97 27.25
N ALA A 340 3.26 -7.13 27.72
CA ALA A 340 4.56 -7.28 28.36
C ALA A 340 5.71 -7.14 27.34
N LEU A 341 6.90 -6.87 27.87
CA LEU A 341 8.13 -6.87 27.08
C LEU A 341 8.34 -8.20 26.36
N ASP A 342 8.83 -8.11 25.13
CA ASP A 342 9.21 -9.23 24.29
C ASP A 342 10.56 -8.93 23.63
N LEU A 343 11.63 -8.98 24.43
CA LEU A 343 12.98 -8.68 23.96
C LEU A 343 13.49 -9.70 22.93
N ALA A 344 12.96 -10.93 22.95
CA ALA A 344 13.26 -11.93 21.95
C ALA A 344 12.71 -11.50 20.57
N LEU A 345 11.45 -11.09 20.50
CA LEU A 345 10.85 -10.53 19.28
C LEU A 345 11.56 -9.23 18.85
N ALA A 346 11.87 -8.34 19.79
CA ALA A 346 12.56 -7.09 19.48
C ALA A 346 13.95 -7.35 18.88
N HIS A 347 14.69 -8.31 19.42
CA HIS A 347 15.99 -8.72 18.90
C HIS A 347 15.86 -9.37 17.51
N GLU A 348 14.93 -10.33 17.33
CA GLU A 348 14.64 -10.97 16.04
C GLU A 348 14.32 -9.93 14.95
N THR A 349 13.39 -9.03 15.23
CA THR A 349 12.94 -8.00 14.29
C THR A 349 13.97 -6.89 14.07
N GLY A 350 14.79 -6.59 15.07
CA GLY A 350 15.91 -5.64 14.97
C GLY A 350 17.03 -6.12 14.05
N GLN A 351 17.24 -7.43 13.91
CA GLN A 351 18.22 -8.02 12.99
C GLN A 351 17.67 -8.27 11.59
N HIS A 352 16.36 -8.16 11.41
CA HIS A 352 15.73 -8.52 10.16
C HIS A 352 16.16 -7.58 9.01
N PRO A 353 16.56 -8.13 7.84
CA PRO A 353 17.13 -7.34 6.75
C PRO A 353 16.15 -6.35 6.11
N GLU A 354 14.83 -6.53 6.31
CA GLU A 354 13.80 -5.60 5.83
C GLU A 354 13.21 -4.71 6.94
N SER A 355 13.90 -4.59 8.08
CA SER A 355 13.59 -3.63 9.14
C SER A 355 13.78 -2.18 8.64
N ARG A 356 13.09 -1.21 9.24
CA ARG A 356 13.33 0.23 9.00
C ARG A 356 14.74 0.66 9.39
N LEU A 357 15.36 -0.11 10.29
CA LEU A 357 16.74 0.07 10.72
C LEU A 357 17.76 -0.45 9.71
N ARG A 358 17.33 -1.09 8.61
CA ARG A 358 18.20 -1.58 7.55
C ARG A 358 19.06 -0.43 7.01
N ASP A 359 20.35 -0.72 6.83
CA ASP A 359 21.35 0.20 6.30
C ASP A 359 21.54 1.50 7.12
N ARG A 360 20.96 1.58 8.33
CA ARG A 360 21.20 2.68 9.28
C ARG A 360 22.56 2.54 9.92
N ILE A 361 23.29 3.65 9.97
CA ILE A 361 24.48 3.78 10.80
C ILE A 361 24.01 4.00 12.24
N LEU A 362 24.03 2.92 13.03
CA LEU A 362 23.75 2.93 14.46
C LEU A 362 25.02 2.79 15.30
N ALA A 363 26.19 2.97 14.72
CA ALA A 363 27.45 3.04 15.44
C ALA A 363 28.35 4.08 14.75
N PRO A 364 29.09 4.91 15.51
CA PRO A 364 30.06 5.82 14.91
C PRO A 364 31.14 4.99 14.18
N ARG A 365 31.48 5.42 12.95
CA ARG A 365 32.52 4.77 12.13
C ARG A 365 33.92 5.09 12.63
#